data_AF-A0A2V9BM48-F1
#
_entry.id   AF-A0A2V9BM48-F1
#
_cell.length_a   1.000
_cell.length_b   1.000
_cell.length_c   1.000
_cell.angle_alpha   90.00
_cell.angle_beta   90.00
_cell.angle_gamma   90.00
#
_symmetry.space_group_name_H-M   'P 1'
#
loop_
_entity.id
_entity.type
_entity.pdbx_description
1 polymer ?
#
loop_
_entity_poly.entity_id
_entity_poly.type
_entity_poly.pdbx_seq_one_letter_code
_entity_poly.pdbx_strand_id
1 'polypeptide(L)'
;MTWTCEQTEARLSDYLDGLLDPAEWSAFNQHVNACAICTPLVASVAHLLGGLYALEQVEPPPQLETAILRATVGVVGTKHDFWAWLRGLQSPRFVYSAVSVAATIVLLLTASGFNWRKPKLADLAPATVYRKANGQLHVAYARSTKFVSDLRVVYEIQSRMNESDQNPAMRQETIPQSSPKKEPGRTDNTNPSTPKQQNRANDISRRLEVLACEFPFLSSSLVDRRVP
;
A
#
# COMPACT_ATOMS: atom_id res chain seq x y z
N MET A 1 68.03 17.82 12.42
CA MET A 1 68.33 18.20 11.02
C MET A 1 68.42 19.71 10.97
N THR A 2 69.50 20.26 10.41
CA THR A 2 69.68 21.72 10.32
C THR A 2 68.83 22.26 9.18
N TRP A 3 67.74 22.96 9.52
CA TRP A 3 66.95 23.71 8.55
C TRP A 3 67.78 24.84 7.93
N THR A 4 67.62 25.07 6.63
CA THR A 4 68.28 26.17 5.92
C THR A 4 67.32 27.36 5.76
N CYS A 5 67.85 28.56 5.52
CA CYS A 5 67.03 29.75 5.30
C CYS A 5 66.13 29.59 4.06
N GLU A 6 66.67 29.01 2.98
CA GLU A 6 65.91 28.72 1.75
C GLU A 6 64.73 27.77 2.01
N GLN A 7 64.96 26.69 2.77
CA GLN A 7 63.90 25.76 3.13
C GLN A 7 62.85 26.41 4.02
N THR A 8 63.27 27.31 4.92
CA THR A 8 62.39 28.09 5.79
C THR A 8 61.49 29.02 4.99
N GLU A 9 62.04 29.71 3.99
CA GLU A 9 61.28 30.58 3.10
C GLU A 9 60.30 29.79 2.23
N ALA A 10 60.73 28.66 1.66
CA ALA A 10 59.89 27.81 0.81
C ALA A 10 58.70 27.19 1.57
N ARG A 11 58.87 26.90 2.86
CA ARG A 11 57.84 26.29 3.73
C ARG A 11 57.09 27.30 4.61
N LEU A 12 57.31 28.59 4.41
CA LEU A 12 56.68 29.63 5.23
C LEU A 12 55.15 29.63 5.12
N SER A 13 54.61 29.50 3.90
CA SER A 13 53.15 29.46 3.69
C SER A 13 52.53 28.26 4.39
N ASP A 14 53.11 27.07 4.21
CA ASP A 14 52.66 25.85 4.88
C ASP A 14 52.68 26.00 6.42
N TYR A 15 53.66 26.72 6.97
CA TYR A 15 53.75 27.00 8.41
C TYR A 15 52.61 27.91 8.88
N LEU A 16 52.30 28.96 8.11
CA LEU A 16 51.24 29.92 8.42
C LEU A 16 49.84 29.29 8.27
N ASP A 17 49.69 28.38 7.32
CA ASP A 17 48.46 27.62 7.07
C ASP A 17 48.29 26.42 8.04
N GLY A 18 49.32 26.10 8.84
CA GLY A 18 49.28 25.00 9.82
C GLY A 18 49.39 23.61 9.20
N LEU A 19 50.00 23.50 8.02
CA LEU A 19 50.14 22.26 7.25
C LEU A 19 51.43 21.47 7.57
N LEU A 20 52.33 22.00 8.41
CA LEU A 20 53.55 21.30 8.82
C LEU A 20 53.28 20.20 9.83
N ASP A 21 54.01 19.09 9.70
CA ASP A 21 54.05 18.05 10.73
C ASP A 21 54.64 18.61 12.05
N PRO A 22 54.26 18.07 13.21
CA PRO A 22 54.70 18.62 14.52
C PRO A 22 56.22 18.59 14.71
N ALA A 23 56.89 17.57 14.17
CA ALA A 23 58.35 17.49 14.18
C ALA A 23 59.00 18.59 13.33
N GLU A 24 58.45 18.86 12.15
CA GLU A 24 58.92 19.91 11.24
C GLU A 24 58.67 21.30 11.82
N TRP A 25 57.50 21.50 12.44
CA TRP A 25 57.14 22.76 13.09
C TRP A 25 58.13 23.15 14.20
N SER A 26 58.55 22.18 15.03
CA SER A 26 59.57 22.43 16.06
C SER A 26 60.94 22.79 15.47
N ALA A 27 61.35 22.12 14.39
CA ALA A 27 62.62 22.40 13.71
C ALA A 27 62.61 23.75 12.99
N PHE A 28 61.48 24.13 12.37
CA PHE A 28 61.24 25.45 11.79
C PHE A 28 61.39 26.55 12.85
N ASN A 29 60.68 26.42 13.98
CA ASN A 29 60.75 27.39 15.07
C ASN A 29 62.16 27.49 15.64
N GLN A 30 62.88 26.37 15.77
CA GLN A 30 64.26 26.39 16.21
C GLN A 30 65.15 27.20 15.26
N HIS A 31 64.96 27.07 13.94
CA HIS A 31 65.68 27.87 12.96
C HIS A 31 65.30 29.35 13.01
N VAL A 32 64.00 29.67 13.03
CA VAL A 32 63.50 31.06 13.08
C VAL A 32 63.97 31.80 14.33
N ASN A 33 64.04 31.12 15.48
CA ASN A 33 64.53 31.71 16.72
C ASN A 33 66.06 31.90 16.73
N ALA A 34 66.81 31.13 15.94
CA ALA A 34 68.28 31.21 15.88
C ALA A 34 68.79 32.11 14.73
N CYS A 35 68.02 32.29 13.67
CA CYS A 35 68.43 32.98 12.45
C CYS A 35 67.91 34.41 12.39
N ALA A 36 68.82 35.39 12.47
CA ALA A 36 68.49 36.83 12.44
C ALA A 36 67.82 37.31 11.14
N ILE A 37 67.90 36.54 10.05
CA ILE A 37 67.26 36.88 8.76
C ILE A 37 65.81 36.38 8.73
N CYS A 38 65.58 35.15 9.20
CA CYS A 38 64.26 34.53 9.13
C CYS A 38 63.30 35.08 10.18
N THR A 39 63.77 35.48 11.38
CA THR A 39 62.90 36.05 12.42
C THR A 39 62.08 37.27 11.94
N PRO A 40 62.70 38.33 11.38
CA PRO A 40 61.92 39.49 10.92
C PRO A 40 61.04 39.15 9.71
N LEU A 41 61.47 38.22 8.85
CA LEU A 41 60.70 37.79 7.69
C LEU A 41 59.39 37.12 8.11
N VAL A 42 59.45 36.10 8.98
CA VAL A 42 58.24 35.44 9.49
C VAL A 42 57.35 36.42 10.28
N ALA A 43 57.95 37.27 11.12
CA ALA A 43 57.20 38.26 11.89
C ALA A 43 56.44 39.26 10.99
N SER A 44 57.07 39.74 9.91
CA SER A 44 56.42 40.67 8.98
C SER A 44 55.24 40.04 8.23
N VAL A 45 55.38 38.82 7.72
CA VAL A 45 54.29 38.12 7.02
C VAL A 45 53.15 37.79 7.98
N ALA A 46 53.47 37.30 9.19
CA ALA A 46 52.48 37.04 10.23
C ALA A 46 51.72 38.31 10.63
N HIS A 47 52.41 39.45 10.74
CA HIS A 47 51.77 40.74 11.02
C HIS A 47 50.85 41.19 9.88
N LEU A 48 51.26 41.01 8.61
CA LEU A 48 50.41 41.32 7.46
C LEU A 48 49.15 40.46 7.43
N LEU A 49 49.28 39.15 7.65
CA LEU A 49 48.12 38.25 7.75
C LEU A 49 47.22 38.62 8.92
N GLY A 50 47.79 38.92 10.09
CA GLY A 50 47.03 39.39 11.25
C GLY A 50 46.24 40.66 10.94
N GLY A 51 46.82 41.60 10.20
CA GLY A 51 46.12 42.80 9.71
C GLY A 51 44.99 42.49 8.73
N LEU A 52 45.20 41.53 7.82
CA LEU A 52 44.17 41.09 6.88
C LEU A 52 42.99 40.40 7.59
N TYR A 53 43.26 39.58 8.60
CA TYR A 53 42.22 38.93 9.40
C TYR A 53 41.49 39.89 10.34
N ALA A 54 42.12 41.02 10.71
CA ALA A 54 41.50 42.06 11.52
C ALA A 54 40.57 42.99 10.70
N LEU A 55 40.60 42.90 9.36
CA LEU A 55 39.65 43.61 8.52
C LEU A 55 38.23 43.08 8.76
N GLU A 56 37.24 43.97 8.63
CA GLU A 56 35.84 43.61 8.76
C GLU A 56 35.49 42.46 7.81
N GLN A 57 34.95 41.38 8.38
CA GLN A 57 34.58 40.22 7.60
C GLN A 57 33.36 40.58 6.74
N VAL A 58 33.48 40.44 5.43
CA VAL A 58 32.38 40.76 4.51
C VAL A 58 31.24 39.78 4.75
N GLU A 59 30.09 40.30 5.17
CA GLU A 59 28.87 39.50 5.34
C GLU A 59 28.55 38.78 4.02
N PRO A 60 28.48 37.43 4.01
CA PRO A 60 28.20 36.69 2.80
C PRO A 60 26.79 37.02 2.29
N PRO A 61 26.59 37.14 0.98
CA PRO A 61 25.26 37.41 0.45
C PRO A 61 24.32 36.26 0.82
N PRO A 62 23.05 36.54 1.17
CA PRO A 62 22.12 35.53 1.72
C PRO A 62 21.79 34.39 0.73
N GLN A 63 22.15 34.56 -0.54
CA GLN A 63 21.95 33.54 -1.58
C GLN A 63 23.13 32.57 -1.70
N LEU A 64 24.29 32.89 -1.10
CA LEU A 64 25.54 32.12 -1.26
C LEU A 64 25.35 30.66 -0.84
N GLU A 65 24.74 30.43 0.32
CA GLU A 65 24.49 29.08 0.83
C GLU A 65 23.64 28.26 -0.14
N THR A 66 22.54 28.84 -0.63
CA THR A 66 21.65 28.16 -1.57
C THR A 66 22.33 27.90 -2.93
N ALA A 67 23.22 28.80 -3.35
CA ALA A 67 23.99 28.64 -4.58
C ALA A 67 25.03 27.52 -4.44
N ILE A 68 25.74 27.46 -3.31
CA ILE A 68 26.70 26.39 -3.00
C ILE A 68 25.98 25.05 -2.93
N LEU A 69 24.87 24.95 -2.17
CA LEU A 69 24.09 23.71 -2.06
C LEU A 69 23.61 23.24 -3.43
N ARG A 70 23.14 24.15 -4.28
CA ARG A 70 22.73 23.81 -5.65
C ARG A 70 23.91 23.32 -6.51
N ALA A 71 25.10 23.92 -6.34
CA ALA A 71 26.28 23.58 -7.13
C ALA A 71 26.96 22.27 -6.69
N THR A 72 26.93 21.92 -5.40
CA THR A 72 27.65 20.75 -4.86
C THR A 72 26.75 19.54 -4.61
N VAL A 73 25.55 19.75 -4.07
CA VAL A 73 24.61 18.68 -3.68
C VAL A 73 23.55 18.45 -4.76
N GLY A 74 23.35 19.41 -5.66
CA GLY A 74 22.24 19.44 -6.60
C GLY A 74 21.03 20.19 -6.05
N VAL A 75 19.93 20.21 -6.80
CA VAL A 75 18.74 21.01 -6.43
C VAL A 75 18.18 20.53 -5.09
N VAL A 76 18.41 21.33 -4.04
CA VAL A 76 17.72 21.21 -2.75
C VAL A 76 16.24 21.47 -3.00
N GLY A 77 15.46 20.39 -2.99
CA GLY A 77 14.04 20.37 -3.36
C GLY A 77 13.24 21.38 -2.55
N THR A 78 12.79 22.44 -3.22
CA THR A 78 11.83 23.39 -2.65
C THR A 78 10.43 22.79 -2.70
N LYS A 79 9.47 23.34 -1.94
CA LYS A 79 8.04 22.93 -2.02
C LYS A 79 7.47 23.00 -3.45
N HIS A 80 8.10 23.79 -4.32
CA HIS A 80 7.75 23.91 -5.73
C HIS A 80 8.14 22.67 -6.54
N ASP A 81 9.15 21.92 -6.11
CA ASP A 81 9.61 20.68 -6.75
C ASP A 81 8.67 19.50 -6.49
N PHE A 82 7.97 19.47 -5.35
CA PHE A 82 6.88 18.51 -5.12
C PHE A 82 5.73 18.73 -6.11
N TRP A 83 5.32 19.98 -6.36
CA TRP A 83 4.29 20.31 -7.35
C TRP A 83 4.77 20.11 -8.80
N ALA A 84 6.07 20.24 -9.07
CA ALA A 84 6.65 19.91 -10.38
C ALA A 84 6.70 18.39 -10.62
N TRP A 85 7.06 17.62 -9.59
CA TRP A 85 7.01 16.15 -9.60
C TRP A 85 5.58 15.63 -9.77
N LEU A 86 4.61 16.23 -9.07
CA LEU A 86 3.18 15.91 -9.21
C LEU A 86 2.62 16.29 -10.60
N ARG A 87 3.15 17.34 -11.23
CA ARG A 87 2.87 17.66 -12.64
C ARG A 87 3.39 16.59 -13.60
N GLY A 88 4.44 15.86 -13.26
CA GLY A 88 4.86 14.66 -14.01
C GLY A 88 3.79 13.57 -14.03
N LEU A 89 3.02 13.43 -12.95
CA LEU A 89 1.86 12.54 -12.86
C LEU A 89 0.62 13.07 -13.60
N GLN A 90 0.56 14.35 -13.97
CA GLN A 90 -0.52 14.89 -14.83
C GLN A 90 -0.35 14.54 -16.32
N SER A 91 0.66 13.75 -16.68
CA SER A 91 0.76 13.28 -18.07
C SER A 91 -0.49 12.45 -18.44
N PRO A 92 -1.06 12.64 -19.66
CA PRO A 92 -2.34 12.06 -20.07
C PRO A 92 -2.37 10.52 -20.02
N ARG A 93 -1.21 9.88 -19.91
CA ARG A 93 -1.06 8.42 -19.81
C ARG A 93 -1.57 7.87 -18.47
N PHE A 94 -1.47 8.63 -17.39
CA PHE A 94 -1.93 8.18 -16.06
C PHE A 94 -3.41 8.43 -15.80
N VAL A 95 -4.10 9.18 -16.66
CA VAL A 95 -5.54 9.43 -16.53
C VAL A 95 -6.34 8.12 -16.66
N TYR A 96 -5.97 7.25 -17.60
CA TYR A 96 -6.68 5.98 -17.81
C TYR A 96 -6.53 5.02 -16.63
N SER A 97 -5.35 4.94 -16.01
CA SER A 97 -5.13 4.10 -14.82
C SER A 97 -5.82 4.67 -13.58
N ALA A 98 -5.83 6.00 -13.42
CA ALA A 98 -6.58 6.63 -12.33
C ALA A 98 -8.10 6.38 -12.46
N VAL A 99 -8.64 6.46 -13.68
CA VAL A 99 -10.05 6.17 -13.96
C VAL A 99 -10.39 4.71 -13.68
N SER A 100 -9.53 3.76 -14.08
CA SER A 100 -9.79 2.34 -13.85
C SER A 100 -9.77 1.98 -12.36
N VAL A 101 -8.83 2.51 -11.60
CA VAL A 101 -8.75 2.32 -10.14
C VAL A 101 -9.93 2.99 -9.43
N ALA A 102 -10.33 4.19 -9.85
CA ALA A 102 -11.52 4.83 -9.29
C ALA A 102 -12.79 4.00 -9.58
N ALA A 103 -12.93 3.48 -10.79
CA ALA A 103 -14.07 2.63 -11.17
C ALA A 103 -14.13 1.34 -10.35
N THR A 104 -12.99 0.68 -10.11
CA THR A 104 -12.95 -0.54 -9.27
C THR A 104 -13.28 -0.24 -7.81
N ILE A 105 -12.78 0.87 -7.27
CA ILE A 105 -13.11 1.31 -5.91
C ILE A 105 -14.61 1.58 -5.77
N VAL A 106 -15.22 2.26 -6.76
CA VAL A 106 -16.67 2.52 -6.76
C VAL A 106 -17.46 1.22 -6.78
N LEU A 107 -17.07 0.25 -7.61
CA LEU A 107 -17.70 -1.08 -7.66
C LEU A 107 -17.58 -1.84 -6.32
N LEU A 108 -16.44 -1.74 -5.64
CA LEU A 108 -16.25 -2.36 -4.33
C LEU A 108 -17.11 -1.67 -3.25
N LEU A 109 -17.22 -0.34 -3.30
CA LEU A 109 -18.05 0.42 -2.37
C LEU A 109 -19.55 0.12 -2.57
N THR A 110 -20.01 -0.02 -3.82
CA THR A 110 -21.39 -0.43 -4.09
C THR A 110 -21.66 -1.86 -3.63
N ALA A 111 -20.73 -2.79 -3.86
CA ALA A 111 -20.84 -4.17 -3.37
C ALA A 111 -20.83 -4.27 -1.83
N SER A 112 -20.05 -3.42 -1.16
CA SER A 112 -19.99 -3.29 0.32
C SER A 112 -21.30 -2.73 0.93
N GLY A 113 -22.21 -2.21 0.10
CA GLY A 113 -23.47 -1.61 0.56
C GLY A 113 -23.28 -0.23 1.17
N PHE A 114 -22.28 0.53 0.68
CA PHE A 114 -22.05 1.91 1.05
C PHE A 114 -23.15 2.81 0.48
N ASN A 115 -23.85 3.56 1.33
CA ASN A 115 -24.96 4.41 0.91
C ASN A 115 -24.47 5.84 0.58
N TRP A 116 -24.37 6.16 -0.71
CA TRP A 116 -23.95 7.47 -1.23
C TRP A 116 -24.81 8.64 -0.73
N ARG A 117 -26.07 8.40 -0.32
CA ARG A 117 -26.96 9.46 0.22
C ARG A 117 -26.62 9.88 1.65
N LYS A 118 -25.94 9.05 2.45
CA LYS A 118 -25.55 9.34 3.84
C LYS A 118 -24.18 8.71 4.14
N PRO A 119 -23.07 9.30 3.66
CA PRO A 119 -21.75 8.76 3.89
C PRO A 119 -21.45 8.78 5.40
N LYS A 120 -21.32 7.60 6.01
CA LYS A 120 -20.86 7.46 7.39
C LYS A 120 -19.49 6.80 7.37
N LEU A 121 -18.47 7.45 7.95
CA LEU A 121 -17.13 6.86 8.12
C LEU A 121 -17.18 5.53 8.90
N ALA A 122 -18.17 5.37 9.79
CA ALA A 122 -18.40 4.13 10.52
C ALA A 122 -18.75 2.94 9.61
N ASP A 123 -19.22 3.18 8.38
CA ASP A 123 -19.53 2.12 7.42
C ASP A 123 -18.26 1.57 6.72
N LEU A 124 -17.15 2.31 6.78
CA LEU A 124 -15.82 1.88 6.33
C LEU A 124 -15.02 1.15 7.42
N ALA A 125 -15.59 0.98 8.63
CA ALA A 125 -14.92 0.25 9.68
C ALA A 125 -14.73 -1.22 9.25
N PRO A 126 -13.52 -1.81 9.42
CA PRO A 126 -13.26 -3.17 8.95
C PRO A 126 -14.20 -4.20 9.60
N ALA A 127 -14.64 -3.94 10.84
CA ALA A 127 -15.58 -4.79 11.55
C ALA A 127 -17.01 -4.77 10.96
N THR A 128 -17.50 -3.64 10.44
CA THR A 128 -18.84 -3.55 9.85
C THR A 128 -18.87 -4.19 8.46
N VAL A 129 -17.81 -3.99 7.67
CA VAL A 129 -17.62 -4.64 6.37
C VAL A 129 -17.61 -6.16 6.53
N TYR A 130 -16.84 -6.69 7.48
CA TYR A 130 -16.77 -8.13 7.74
C TYR A 130 -18.14 -8.71 8.13
N ARG A 131 -18.88 -8.04 9.02
CA ARG A 131 -20.21 -8.49 9.44
C ARG A 131 -21.22 -8.49 8.29
N LYS A 132 -21.22 -7.45 7.45
CA LYS A 132 -22.09 -7.38 6.26
C LYS A 132 -21.75 -8.49 5.25
N ALA A 133 -20.46 -8.70 4.99
CA ALA A 133 -19.99 -9.76 4.10
C ALA A 133 -20.41 -11.15 4.59
N ASN A 134 -20.23 -11.45 5.88
CA ASN A 134 -20.62 -12.74 6.44
C ASN A 134 -22.13 -13.01 6.31
N GLY A 135 -22.97 -12.00 6.56
CA GLY A 135 -24.42 -12.13 6.37
C GLY A 135 -24.82 -12.44 4.93
N GLN A 136 -24.17 -11.81 3.95
CA GLN A 136 -24.42 -12.09 2.53
C GLN A 136 -23.96 -13.49 2.11
N LEU A 137 -22.85 -13.99 2.66
CA LEU A 137 -22.36 -15.35 2.39
C LEU A 137 -23.36 -16.41 2.82
N HIS A 138 -23.98 -16.26 4.00
CA HIS A 138 -25.00 -17.19 4.46
C HIS A 138 -26.24 -17.20 3.56
N VAL A 139 -26.69 -16.03 3.10
CA VAL A 139 -27.83 -15.93 2.19
C VAL A 139 -27.51 -16.52 0.82
N ALA A 140 -26.30 -16.29 0.30
CA ALA A 140 -25.86 -16.87 -0.97
C ALA A 140 -25.73 -18.39 -0.88
N TYR A 141 -25.19 -18.91 0.22
CA TYR A 141 -25.08 -20.35 0.49
C TYR A 141 -26.45 -21.02 0.61
N ALA A 142 -27.41 -20.40 1.31
CA ALA A 142 -28.77 -20.92 1.40
C ALA A 142 -29.46 -20.97 0.03
N ARG A 143 -29.21 -19.98 -0.84
CA ARG A 143 -29.75 -19.96 -2.22
C ARG A 143 -29.10 -21.02 -3.10
N SER A 144 -27.79 -21.22 -3.01
CA SER A 144 -27.09 -22.21 -3.83
C SER A 144 -27.47 -23.63 -3.46
N THR A 145 -27.52 -23.94 -2.16
CA THR A 145 -27.97 -25.26 -1.67
C THR A 145 -29.42 -25.55 -2.06
N LYS A 146 -30.31 -24.56 -1.94
CA LYS A 146 -31.69 -24.71 -2.41
C LYS A 146 -31.77 -24.95 -3.92
N PHE A 147 -31.03 -24.18 -4.72
CA PHE A 147 -30.99 -24.37 -6.17
C PHE A 147 -30.55 -25.79 -6.51
N VAL A 148 -29.46 -26.28 -5.90
CA VAL A 148 -28.95 -27.65 -6.09
C VAL A 148 -29.99 -28.70 -5.68
N SER A 149 -30.69 -28.50 -4.56
CA SER A 149 -31.73 -29.42 -4.09
C SER A 149 -32.96 -29.45 -5.00
N ASP A 150 -33.29 -28.34 -5.66
CA ASP A 150 -34.44 -28.23 -6.57
C ASP A 150 -34.12 -28.75 -8.00
N LEU A 151 -32.88 -29.15 -8.30
CA LEU A 151 -32.56 -29.78 -9.59
C LEU A 151 -33.27 -31.14 -9.70
N ARG A 152 -34.07 -31.28 -10.76
CA ARG A 152 -34.83 -32.49 -11.11
C ARG A 152 -33.98 -33.77 -11.08
N VAL A 153 -32.72 -33.68 -11.54
CA VAL A 153 -31.77 -34.81 -11.57
C VAL A 153 -31.47 -35.33 -10.17
N VAL A 154 -31.32 -34.45 -9.17
CA VAL A 154 -31.06 -34.85 -7.77
C VAL A 154 -32.29 -35.52 -7.20
N TYR A 155 -33.49 -34.99 -7.46
CA TYR A 155 -34.75 -35.63 -7.05
C TYR A 155 -34.94 -37.01 -7.69
N GLU A 156 -34.64 -37.17 -8.98
CA GLU A 156 -34.73 -38.47 -9.67
C GLU A 156 -33.73 -39.49 -9.11
N ILE A 157 -32.50 -39.09 -8.78
CA ILE A 157 -31.53 -39.97 -8.13
C ILE A 157 -32.02 -40.33 -6.71
N GLN A 158 -32.48 -39.35 -5.95
CA GLN A 158 -32.95 -39.56 -4.58
C GLN A 158 -34.22 -40.42 -4.55
N SER A 159 -35.11 -40.29 -5.53
CA SER A 159 -36.30 -41.14 -5.64
C SER A 159 -35.93 -42.58 -5.98
N ARG A 160 -34.96 -42.82 -6.89
CA ARG A 160 -34.49 -44.17 -7.24
C ARG A 160 -33.78 -44.86 -6.07
N MET A 161 -33.00 -44.10 -5.30
CA MET A 161 -32.32 -44.61 -4.11
C MET A 161 -33.31 -44.95 -2.99
N ASN A 162 -34.29 -44.08 -2.73
CA ASN A 162 -35.33 -44.33 -1.72
C ASN A 162 -36.26 -45.49 -2.13
N GLU A 163 -36.54 -45.66 -3.42
CA GLU A 163 -37.25 -46.82 -3.98
C GLU A 163 -36.46 -48.13 -3.78
N SER A 164 -35.13 -48.07 -3.87
CA SER A 164 -34.23 -49.21 -3.63
C SER A 164 -34.11 -49.58 -2.15
N ASP A 165 -34.14 -48.59 -1.25
CA ASP A 165 -34.15 -48.82 0.21
C ASP A 165 -35.51 -49.33 0.71
N GLN A 166 -36.62 -48.95 0.07
CA GLN A 166 -37.97 -49.44 0.41
C GLN A 166 -38.26 -50.86 -0.10
N ASN A 167 -37.50 -51.37 -1.07
CA ASN A 167 -37.73 -52.68 -1.67
C ASN A 167 -36.50 -53.62 -1.53
N PRO A 168 -36.17 -54.08 -0.31
CA PRO A 168 -35.01 -54.94 -0.05
C PRO A 168 -35.11 -56.34 -0.71
N ALA A 169 -36.28 -56.71 -1.26
CA ALA A 169 -36.55 -58.04 -1.80
C ALA A 169 -35.86 -58.35 -3.14
N MET A 170 -35.37 -57.35 -3.88
CA MET A 170 -34.71 -57.59 -5.19
C MET A 170 -33.18 -57.71 -5.09
N ARG A 171 -32.59 -57.52 -3.89
CA ARG A 171 -31.12 -57.53 -3.72
C ARG A 171 -30.52 -58.91 -3.45
N GLN A 172 -31.34 -59.98 -3.46
CA GLN A 172 -30.91 -61.32 -3.05
C GLN A 172 -30.56 -62.29 -4.20
N GLU A 173 -30.71 -61.90 -5.47
CA GLU A 173 -30.53 -62.83 -6.61
C GLU A 173 -29.22 -62.65 -7.40
N THR A 174 -28.23 -61.92 -6.88
CA THR A 174 -26.87 -61.94 -7.44
C THR A 174 -25.83 -61.72 -6.34
N ILE A 175 -25.35 -62.80 -5.73
CA ILE A 175 -24.37 -62.80 -4.63
C ILE A 175 -23.03 -63.38 -5.16
N PRO A 176 -21.84 -62.96 -4.66
CA PRO A 176 -21.25 -63.66 -3.50
C PRO A 176 -20.81 -62.75 -2.34
N GLN A 177 -21.16 -63.20 -1.14
CA GLN A 177 -20.75 -62.70 0.16
C GLN A 177 -19.30 -63.13 0.46
N SER A 178 -18.52 -62.21 1.01
CA SER A 178 -17.41 -62.50 1.92
C SER A 178 -17.72 -61.83 3.26
N SER A 179 -17.81 -62.63 4.31
CA SER A 179 -18.18 -62.31 5.71
C SER A 179 -17.08 -61.51 6.45
N PRO A 180 -17.18 -61.14 7.77
CA PRO A 180 -18.29 -61.26 8.72
C PRO A 180 -18.61 -60.02 9.61
N LYS A 181 -19.89 -59.94 10.01
CA LYS A 181 -20.48 -59.70 11.35
C LYS A 181 -19.80 -58.72 12.35
N LYS A 182 -20.54 -57.65 12.70
CA LYS A 182 -20.59 -57.10 14.07
C LYS A 182 -22.00 -56.56 14.39
N GLU A 183 -22.61 -57.11 15.44
CA GLU A 183 -23.97 -56.84 15.94
C GLU A 183 -24.02 -55.63 16.91
N PRO A 184 -25.22 -55.12 17.27
CA PRO A 184 -25.53 -53.69 17.28
C PRO A 184 -25.64 -53.06 18.68
N GLY A 185 -25.40 -51.75 18.74
CA GLY A 185 -25.61 -50.90 19.90
C GLY A 185 -26.91 -50.09 19.81
N ARG A 186 -27.90 -50.57 20.56
CA ARG A 186 -29.16 -49.96 21.00
C ARG A 186 -29.06 -48.47 21.41
N THR A 187 -30.03 -47.65 20.98
CA THR A 187 -30.84 -46.68 21.78
C THR A 187 -32.00 -46.21 20.90
N ASP A 188 -33.21 -46.73 21.11
CA ASP A 188 -34.32 -46.14 21.88
C ASP A 188 -34.72 -44.71 21.46
N ASN A 189 -35.82 -44.67 20.73
CA ASN A 189 -36.53 -43.49 20.26
C ASN A 189 -37.44 -42.97 21.37
N THR A 190 -37.35 -41.69 21.71
CA THR A 190 -38.55 -40.97 22.18
C THR A 190 -38.43 -39.48 21.82
N ASN A 191 -39.16 -39.08 20.79
CA ASN A 191 -39.35 -37.70 20.37
C ASN A 191 -40.85 -37.38 20.47
N PRO A 192 -41.29 -36.40 21.29
CA PRO A 192 -42.68 -35.96 21.27
C PRO A 192 -42.88 -34.92 20.15
N SER A 193 -43.86 -35.21 19.30
CA SER A 193 -44.32 -34.36 18.21
C SER A 193 -44.81 -33.00 18.69
N THR A 194 -44.39 -31.91 18.02
CA THR A 194 -45.16 -30.66 17.94
C THR A 194 -45.09 -30.07 16.53
N PRO A 195 -46.20 -29.62 15.92
CA PRO A 195 -46.16 -28.90 14.66
C PRO A 195 -46.11 -27.39 14.94
N LYS A 196 -45.11 -26.67 14.41
CA LYS A 196 -45.08 -25.21 14.48
C LYS A 196 -44.79 -24.58 13.12
N GLN A 197 -45.88 -24.17 12.48
CA GLN A 197 -46.06 -22.87 11.81
C GLN A 197 -45.18 -22.54 10.58
N GLN A 198 -45.65 -22.95 9.39
CA GLN A 198 -45.06 -22.65 8.07
C GLN A 198 -45.62 -21.39 7.35
N ASN A 199 -46.22 -20.42 8.04
CA ASN A 199 -46.80 -19.23 7.40
C ASN A 199 -45.99 -17.94 7.61
N ARG A 200 -44.76 -17.88 7.09
CA ARG A 200 -43.98 -16.62 6.99
C ARG A 200 -43.31 -16.37 5.64
N ALA A 201 -43.30 -17.36 4.75
CA ALA A 201 -42.63 -17.24 3.44
C ALA A 201 -43.43 -16.43 2.40
N ASN A 202 -44.74 -16.25 2.59
CA ASN A 202 -45.61 -15.68 1.54
C ASN A 202 -45.66 -14.13 1.52
N ASP A 203 -45.21 -13.45 2.58
CA ASP A 203 -45.22 -11.97 2.65
C ASP A 203 -44.01 -11.34 1.93
N ILE A 204 -42.90 -12.08 1.82
CA ILE A 204 -41.66 -11.58 1.22
C ILE A 204 -41.76 -11.54 -0.31
N SER A 205 -42.40 -12.53 -0.93
CA SER A 205 -42.60 -12.58 -2.38
C SER A 205 -43.46 -11.43 -2.89
N ARG A 206 -44.53 -11.07 -2.16
CA ARG A 206 -45.45 -9.99 -2.53
C ARG A 206 -44.79 -8.60 -2.47
N ARG A 207 -43.78 -8.41 -1.62
CA ARG A 207 -43.02 -7.15 -1.54
C ARG A 207 -41.96 -7.01 -2.64
N LEU A 208 -41.47 -8.12 -3.20
CA LEU A 208 -40.49 -8.09 -4.29
C LEU A 208 -41.14 -7.80 -5.66
N GLU A 209 -42.38 -8.22 -5.88
CA GLU A 209 -43.11 -7.87 -7.12
C GLU A 209 -43.39 -6.37 -7.25
N VAL A 210 -43.60 -5.66 -6.13
CA VAL A 210 -43.88 -4.21 -6.15
C VAL A 210 -42.64 -3.39 -6.57
N LEU A 211 -41.43 -3.89 -6.33
CA LEU A 211 -40.19 -3.19 -6.71
C LEU A 211 -39.76 -3.43 -8.18
N ALA A 212 -40.33 -4.43 -8.84
CA ALA A 212 -40.03 -4.71 -10.25
C ALA A 212 -40.80 -3.79 -11.23
N CYS A 213 -41.83 -3.07 -10.76
CA CYS A 213 -42.63 -2.18 -11.60
C CYS A 213 -42.11 -0.73 -11.70
N GLU A 214 -41.02 -0.35 -11.00
CA GLU A 214 -40.57 1.05 -10.90
C GLU A 214 -39.36 1.43 -11.78
N PHE A 215 -38.89 0.57 -12.68
CA PHE A 215 -37.82 0.90 -13.63
C PHE A 215 -38.20 0.67 -15.10
N PRO A 216 -38.91 1.60 -15.77
CA PRO A 216 -38.73 1.82 -17.19
C PRO A 216 -37.60 2.85 -17.41
N PHE A 217 -37.00 2.84 -18.60
CA PHE A 217 -35.91 3.70 -19.10
C PHE A 217 -34.48 3.19 -18.83
N LEU A 218 -33.98 2.41 -19.79
CA LEU A 218 -32.78 2.74 -20.58
C LEU A 218 -32.56 1.65 -21.65
N SER A 219 -33.25 1.76 -22.78
CA SER A 219 -32.78 1.18 -24.04
C SER A 219 -33.21 2.09 -25.20
N SER A 220 -32.39 2.10 -26.26
CA SER A 220 -32.49 2.88 -27.51
C SER A 220 -32.05 4.36 -27.48
N SER A 221 -30.74 4.59 -27.53
CA SER A 221 -30.17 5.80 -28.15
C SER A 221 -28.71 5.54 -28.56
N LEU A 222 -28.50 4.66 -29.53
CA LEU A 222 -27.30 4.60 -30.37
C LEU A 222 -27.73 4.04 -31.73
N VAL A 223 -27.12 4.54 -32.82
CA VAL A 223 -27.49 4.42 -34.26
C VAL A 223 -28.37 5.61 -34.68
N ASP A 224 -27.98 6.55 -35.55
CA ASP A 224 -26.93 6.59 -36.57
C ASP A 224 -26.57 8.06 -36.88
N ARG A 225 -25.33 8.33 -37.30
CA ARG A 225 -24.87 9.68 -37.71
C ARG A 225 -23.77 9.55 -38.76
N ARG A 226 -24.13 9.57 -40.07
CA ARG A 226 -23.35 10.05 -41.25
C ARG A 226 -24.00 9.53 -42.56
N VAL A 227 -24.07 10.19 -43.72
CA VAL A 227 -23.41 11.33 -44.41
C VAL A 227 -24.37 11.75 -45.57
N PRO A 228 -23.94 12.65 -46.49
CA PRO A 228 -24.07 14.10 -46.52
C PRO A 228 -25.44 14.62 -46.98
#